data_AF-A0A969L0Q1-F1
#
_entry.id   AF-A0A969L0Q1-F1
#
_cell.length_a   1.000
_cell.length_b   1.000
_cell.length_c   1.000
_cell.angle_alpha   90.00
_cell.angle_beta   90.00
_cell.angle_gamma   90.00
#
_symmetry.space_group_name_H-M   'P 1'
#
loop_
_entity.id
_entity.type
_entity.pdbx_description
1 polymer ?
#
loop_
_entity_poly.entity_id
_entity_poly.type
_entity_poly.pdbx_seq_one_letter_code
_entity_poly.pdbx_strand_id
1 'polypeptide(L)' 'MSETVENSVQISTATVKPEDIHLPPNSYWPIILAFGFSCIMGGLALNIALTIIGVAVTLVAAIGWVIEPVHAEEGHH' A
#
# COMPACT_ATOMS: atom_id res chain seq x y z
N MET A 1 -26.80 -33.87 -23.16
CA MET A 1 -26.48 -32.47 -23.54
C MET A 1 -26.93 -31.44 -22.50
N SER A 2 -27.71 -31.84 -21.48
CA SER A 2 -28.14 -30.96 -20.39
C SER A 2 -27.20 -30.95 -19.16
N GLU A 3 -26.53 -32.07 -18.85
CA GLU A 3 -25.57 -32.17 -17.73
C GLU A 3 -24.34 -31.25 -17.89
N THR A 4 -23.93 -30.98 -19.13
CA THR A 4 -22.78 -30.12 -19.42
C THR A 4 -23.07 -28.64 -19.15
N VAL A 5 -24.35 -28.23 -19.23
CA VAL A 5 -24.78 -26.84 -18.99
C VAL A 5 -24.95 -26.59 -17.50
N GLU A 6 -25.56 -27.52 -16.75
CA GLU A 6 -25.68 -27.38 -15.28
C GLU A 6 -24.31 -27.33 -14.59
N ASN A 7 -23.34 -28.14 -15.05
CA ASN A 7 -21.98 -28.10 -14.50
C ASN A 7 -21.24 -26.78 -14.80
N SER A 8 -21.58 -26.08 -15.89
CA SER A 8 -20.98 -24.78 -16.23
C SER A 8 -21.50 -23.62 -15.38
N VAL A 9 -22.76 -23.69 -14.92
CA VAL A 9 -23.36 -22.68 -14.03
C VAL A 9 -22.82 -22.83 -12.60
N GLN A 10 -22.58 -24.07 -12.15
CA GLN A 10 -22.08 -24.35 -10.80
C GLN A 10 -20.63 -23.88 -10.57
N ILE A 11 -19.79 -23.87 -11.61
CA ILE A 11 -18.39 -23.40 -11.49
C ILE A 11 -18.32 -21.88 -11.31
N SER A 12 -19.34 -21.13 -11.76
CA SER A 12 -19.39 -19.67 -11.64
C SER A 12 -19.77 -19.18 -10.24
N THR A 13 -20.27 -20.06 -9.37
CA THR A 13 -20.66 -19.78 -7.97
C THR A 13 -19.96 -20.73 -7.00
N ALA A 14 -18.71 -21.10 -7.28
CA ALA A 14 -17.84 -21.59 -6.21
C ALA A 14 -17.77 -20.47 -5.15
N THR A 15 -18.37 -20.70 -3.98
CA THR A 15 -18.39 -19.76 -2.87
C THR A 15 -16.96 -19.38 -2.51
N VAL A 16 -16.49 -18.22 -3.00
CA VAL A 16 -15.24 -17.61 -2.56
C VAL A 16 -15.48 -17.24 -1.11
N LYS A 17 -14.88 -18.01 -0.20
CA LYS A 17 -14.93 -17.69 1.22
C LYS A 17 -14.18 -16.36 1.40
N PRO A 18 -14.68 -15.41 2.19
CA PRO A 18 -13.98 -14.15 2.41
C PRO A 18 -12.58 -14.34 3.02
N GLU A 19 -12.33 -15.48 3.68
CA GLU A 19 -11.00 -15.89 4.16
C GLU A 19 -9.98 -16.19 3.04
N ASP A 20 -10.43 -16.51 1.82
CA ASP A 20 -9.56 -16.72 0.65
C ASP A 20 -9.24 -15.39 -0.07
N ILE A 21 -9.90 -14.30 0.31
CA ILE A 21 -9.65 -12.96 -0.24
C ILE A 21 -8.52 -12.31 0.56
N HIS A 22 -7.28 -12.62 0.18
CA HIS A 22 -6.12 -11.88 0.65
C HIS A 22 -6.15 -10.45 0.11
N LEU A 23 -6.56 -9.50 0.96
CA LEU A 23 -6.36 -8.08 0.67
C LEU A 23 -4.88 -7.74 0.91
N PRO A 24 -4.20 -7.05 -0.02
CA PRO A 24 -2.85 -6.59 0.23
C PRO A 24 -2.86 -5.67 1.47
N PRO A 25 -1.87 -5.80 2.37
CA PRO A 25 -1.76 -4.93 3.53
C PRO A 25 -1.68 -3.47 3.10
N ASN A 26 -2.27 -2.59 3.89
CA ASN A 26 -2.31 -1.17 3.61
C ASN A 26 -0.95 -0.52 3.93
N SER A 27 -0.28 0.02 2.90
CA SER A 27 0.99 0.74 3.08
C SER A 27 0.75 2.22 3.38
N TYR A 28 1.34 2.72 4.47
CA TYR A 28 1.26 4.12 4.91
C TYR A 28 2.42 5.00 4.39
N TRP A 29 3.49 4.40 3.86
CA TRP A 29 4.64 5.15 3.37
C TRP A 29 4.37 6.10 2.17
N PRO A 30 3.50 5.76 1.21
CA PRO A 30 3.20 6.65 0.08
C PRO A 30 2.67 8.03 0.51
N ILE A 31 1.83 8.07 1.55
CA ILE A 31 1.25 9.34 2.03
C ILE A 31 2.30 10.20 2.76
N ILE A 32 3.20 9.58 3.53
CA ILE A 32 4.30 10.27 4.21
C ILE A 32 5.29 10.84 3.17
N LEU A 33 5.58 10.09 2.11
CA LEU A 33 6.45 10.52 1.02
C LEU A 33 5.87 11.75 0.29
N ALA A 34 4.57 11.74 -0.02
CA ALA A 34 3.88 12.88 -0.64
C ALA A 34 3.88 14.13 0.24
N PHE A 35 3.72 13.94 1.56
CA PHE A 35 3.84 15.03 2.53
C PHE A 35 5.25 15.64 2.53
N GLY A 36 6.30 14.80 2.55
CA GLY A 36 7.69 15.26 2.43
C GLY A 36 7.94 16.09 1.17
N PHE A 37 7.47 15.63 0.01
CA PHE A 37 7.58 16.40 -1.24
C PHE A 37 6.83 17.73 -1.19
N SER A 38 5.65 17.76 -0.57
CA SER A 38 4.88 19.00 -0.36
C SER A 38 5.65 19.99 0.51
N CYS A 39 6.31 19.51 1.58
CA CYS A 39 7.17 20.33 2.43
C CYS A 39 8.43 20.82 1.71
N ILE A 40 9.05 20.03 0.81
CA ILE A 40 10.17 20.48 -0.02
C ILE A 40 9.72 21.64 -0.92
N MET A 41 8.59 21.44 -1.62
CA MET A 41 8.09 22.41 -2.58
C MET A 41 7.62 23.70 -1.89
N GLY A 42 6.90 23.58 -0.77
CA GLY A 42 6.52 24.72 0.06
C GLY A 42 7.71 25.39 0.76
N GLY A 43 8.69 24.61 1.21
CA GLY A 43 9.90 25.09 1.86
C GLY A 43 10.76 25.93 0.93
N LEU A 44 10.91 25.52 -0.33
CA LEU A 44 11.64 26.30 -1.33
C LEU A 44 11.03 27.70 -1.54
N ALA A 45 9.72 27.86 -1.33
CA ALA A 45 9.03 29.15 -1.43
C ALA A 45 9.09 29.97 -0.13
N LEU A 46 9.11 29.31 1.04
CA LEU A 46 8.92 29.97 2.33
C LEU A 46 10.20 30.09 3.17
N ASN A 47 10.94 28.99 3.34
CA ASN A 47 12.11 28.91 4.22
C ASN A 47 12.94 27.66 3.94
N ILE A 48 14.25 27.83 3.74
CA ILE A 48 15.18 26.72 3.48
C ILE A 48 15.21 25.67 4.61
N ALA A 49 14.96 26.07 5.86
CA ALA A 49 14.87 25.13 6.99
C ALA A 49 13.71 24.14 6.80
N LEU A 50 12.57 24.60 6.28
CA LEU A 50 11.43 23.73 5.97
C LEU A 50 11.75 22.78 4.82
N THR A 51 12.53 23.22 3.84
CA THR A 51 13.03 22.35 2.76
C THR A 51 13.89 21.22 3.30
N ILE A 52 14.82 21.52 4.21
CA ILE A 52 15.70 20.51 4.83
C ILE A 52 14.88 19.46 5.59
N ILE A 53 13.87 19.90 6.34
CA ILE A 53 12.93 19.00 7.03
C ILE A 53 12.19 18.13 6.02
N GLY A 54 11.67 18.72 4.94
CA GLY A 54 10.99 18.01 3.87
C GLY A 54 11.87 16.92 3.23
N VAL A 55 13.14 17.23 2.94
CA VAL A 55 14.11 16.27 2.41
C VAL A 55 14.34 15.11 3.38
N ALA A 56 14.52 15.40 4.68
CA ALA A 56 14.70 14.37 5.69
C ALA A 56 13.49 13.42 5.76
N VAL A 57 12.27 13.98 5.76
CA VAL A 57 11.02 13.19 5.76
C VAL A 57 10.90 12.34 4.50
N THR A 58 11.16 12.90 3.32
CA THR A 58 11.12 12.16 2.06
C THR A 58 12.12 10.99 2.04
N LEU A 59 13.34 11.18 2.57
CA LEU A 59 14.35 10.12 2.64
C LEU A 59 13.92 8.98 3.58
N VAL A 60 13.44 9.32 4.78
CA VAL A 60 12.92 8.32 5.73
C VAL A 60 11.74 7.56 5.13
N ALA A 61 10.83 8.27 4.46
CA ALA A 61 9.67 7.66 3.83
C ALA A 61 10.06 6.72 2.69
N ALA A 62 11.01 7.12 1.84
CA ALA A 62 11.50 6.29 0.74
C ALA A 62 12.21 5.04 1.27
N ILE A 63 13.06 5.17 2.30
CA ILE A 63 13.72 4.03 2.93
C ILE A 63 12.68 3.09 3.55
N GLY A 64 11.76 3.65 4.34
CA GLY A 64 10.65 2.92 4.97
C GLY A 64 9.80 2.12 3.97
N TRP A 65 9.49 2.74 2.84
CA TRP A 65 8.71 2.11 1.78
C TRP A 65 9.45 0.95 1.10
N VAL A 66 10.76 1.08 0.92
CA VAL A 66 11.60 0.02 0.35
C VAL A 66 11.77 -1.16 1.31
N ILE A 67 11.76 -0.92 2.63
CA ILE A 67 11.95 -1.97 3.65
C ILE A 67 10.64 -2.60 4.17
N GLU A 68 9.48 -1.98 3.93
CA GLU A 68 8.17 -2.53 4.28
C GLU A 68 7.92 -3.99 3.82
N PRO A 69 8.36 -4.47 2.63
CA PRO A 69 8.24 -5.89 2.28
C PRO A 69 8.94 -6.85 3.25
N VAL A 70 9.85 -6.36 4.10
CA VAL A 70 10.58 -7.17 5.11
C VAL A 70 9.87 -7.19 6.47
N HIS A 71 8.97 -6.23 6.75
CA HIS A 71 8.34 -6.05 8.06
C HIS A 71 6.87 -6.45 8.09
N ALA A 72 6.33 -7.01 7.00
CA ALA A 72 4.96 -7.53 6.93
C ALA A 72 4.78 -8.89 7.65
N GLU A 73 5.48 -9.10 8.77
CA GLU A 73 5.32 -10.26 9.64
C GLU A 73 4.78 -9.81 11.01
N GLU A 74 3.53 -9.33 11.03
CA GLU A 74 2.74 -9.31 12.26
C GLU A 74 1.86 -10.56 12.24
N GLY A 75 2.43 -11.65 12.75
CA GLY A 75 1.71 -12.87 13.03
C GLY A 75 0.54 -12.62 13.97
N HIS A 76 -0.66 -13.05 13.56
CA HIS A 76 -1.68 -13.47 14.49
C HIS A 76 -1.68 -15.01 14.57
N HIS A 77 -1.44 -15.50 15.78
CA HIS A 77 -1.78 -16.84 16.24
C HIS A 77 -3.29 -17.10 16.13
#